data_AF-K1UDG6-F1
#
_entry.id   AF-K1UDG6-F1
#
_cell.length_a   1.000
_cell.length_b   1.000
_cell.length_c   1.000
_cell.angle_alpha   90.00
_cell.angle_beta   90.00
_cell.angle_gamma   90.00
#
_symmetry.space_group_name_H-M   'P 1'
#
loop_
_entity.id
_entity.type
_entity.pdbx_description
1 polymer ?
#
loop_
_entity_poly.entity_id
_entity_poly.type
_entity_poly.pdbx_seq_one_letter_code
_entity_poly.pdbx_strand_id
1 'polypeptide(L)' 'MEVDGMDRIDRKIIDILQTNARAPLKEIADRVFLSSPAVSARIAKLEKDGVLTGYQAQVAPLKLGQLVKAFINLD' A
#
# COMPACT_ATOMS: atom_id res chain seq x y z
N MET A 1 11.41 4.38 -13.58
CA MET A 1 11.98 5.29 -12.57
C MET A 1 12.22 4.50 -11.32
N GLU A 2 13.48 4.24 -10.95
CA GLU A 2 13.79 3.86 -9.58
C GLU A 2 13.31 5.00 -8.67
N VAL A 3 12.51 4.68 -7.66
CA VAL A 3 12.23 5.64 -6.58
C VAL A 3 13.52 5.78 -5.80
N ASP A 4 14.31 6.79 -6.16
CA ASP A 4 15.60 7.08 -5.55
C ASP A 4 15.42 7.18 -4.02
N GLY A 5 16.07 6.29 -3.28
CA GLY A 5 16.03 6.27 -1.81
C GLY A 5 14.93 5.44 -1.13
N MET A 6 14.17 4.57 -1.83
CA MET A 6 13.29 3.61 -1.15
C MET A 6 14.08 2.41 -0.60
N ASP A 7 14.05 2.24 0.72
CA ASP A 7 14.81 1.19 1.39
C ASP A 7 13.99 -0.10 1.62
N ARG A 8 14.63 -1.12 2.20
CA ARG A 8 13.99 -2.42 2.47
C ARG A 8 12.85 -2.33 3.50
N ILE A 9 12.88 -1.34 4.40
CA ILE A 9 11.83 -1.12 5.38
C ILE A 9 10.61 -0.53 4.70
N ASP A 10 10.80 0.45 3.82
CA ASP A 10 9.70 1.04 3.06
C ASP A 10 8.94 -0.02 2.25
N ARG A 11 9.67 -0.93 1.58
CA ARG A 11 9.05 -2.08 0.88
C ARG A 11 8.21 -2.96 1.80
N LYS A 12 8.71 -3.28 3.00
CA LYS A 12 7.94 -4.06 3.98
C LYS A 12 6.70 -3.33 4.46
N ILE A 13 6.78 -2.01 4.68
CA ILE A 13 5.62 -1.19 5.05
C ILE A 13 4.58 -1.26 3.93
N ILE A 14 5.00 -1.11 2.66
CA ILE A 14 4.11 -1.22 1.49
C ILE A 14 3.45 -2.60 1.44
N ASP A 15 4.19 -3.69 1.60
CA ASP A 15 3.63 -5.06 1.59
C ASP A 15 2.56 -5.24 2.67
N ILE A 16 2.80 -4.70 3.87
CA ILE A 16 1.84 -4.74 4.97
C ILE A 16 0.58 -3.94 4.62
N LEU A 17 0.73 -2.72 4.09
CA LEU A 17 -0.39 -1.85 3.74
C LEU A 17 -1.18 -2.36 2.52
N GLN A 18 -0.54 -3.00 1.55
CA GLN A 18 -1.21 -3.64 0.42
C GLN A 18 -2.08 -4.81 0.87
N THR A 19 -1.65 -5.53 1.90
CA THR A 19 -2.42 -6.62 2.52
C THR A 19 -3.53 -6.08 3.41
N ASN A 20 -3.22 -5.09 4.25
CA ASN A 20 -4.17 -4.45 5.16
C ASN A 20 -3.83 -2.97 5.34
N ALA A 21 -4.48 -2.13 4.53
CA ALA A 21 -4.35 -0.68 4.59
C ALA A 21 -4.78 -0.07 5.93
N ARG A 22 -5.54 -0.83 6.76
CA ARG A 22 -6.02 -0.40 8.08
C ARG A 22 -5.19 -0.98 9.22
N ALA A 23 -4.05 -1.61 8.94
CA ALA A 23 -3.16 -2.13 9.97
C ALA A 23 -2.78 -1.00 10.95
N PRO A 24 -2.93 -1.20 12.28
CA PRO A 24 -2.52 -0.21 13.26
C PRO A 24 -1.03 0.10 13.13
N LEU A 25 -0.64 1.38 13.25
CA LEU A 25 0.77 1.79 13.17
C LEU A 25 1.68 0.99 14.12
N LYS A 26 1.18 0.65 15.31
CA LYS A 26 1.91 -0.18 16.28
C LYS A 26 2.23 -1.58 15.72
N GLU A 27 1.27 -2.21 15.06
CA GLU A 27 1.48 -3.54 14.45
C GLU A 27 2.51 -3.48 13.32
N ILE A 28 2.44 -2.42 12.48
CA ILE A 28 3.42 -2.21 11.42
C ILE A 28 4.81 -2.00 12.03
N ALA A 29 4.90 -1.15 13.06
CA ALA A 29 6.11 -0.84 13.80
C ALA A 29 6.77 -2.08 14.41
N ASP A 30 5.99 -2.95 15.05
CA ASP A 30 6.44 -4.22 15.60
C ASP A 30 7.01 -5.15 14.50
N ARG A 31 6.35 -5.23 13.34
CA ARG A 31 6.78 -6.06 12.20
C ARG A 31 8.06 -5.57 11.50
N VAL A 32 8.32 -4.26 11.52
CA VAL A 32 9.50 -3.65 10.88
C VAL A 32 10.59 -3.23 11.85
N PHE A 33 10.44 -3.50 13.15
CA PHE A 33 11.39 -3.15 14.22
C PHE A 33 11.68 -1.65 14.30
N LEU A 34 10.65 -0.82 14.16
CA LEU A 34 10.73 0.64 14.32
C LEU A 34 9.75 1.12 15.38
N SER A 35 9.82 2.41 15.73
CA SER A 35 8.79 3.06 16.53
C SER A 35 7.60 3.48 15.66
N SER A 36 6.41 3.58 16.24
CA SER A 36 5.21 4.05 15.52
C SER A 36 5.38 5.43 14.87
N PRO A 37 6.04 6.43 15.50
CA PRO A 37 6.33 7.71 14.84
C PRO A 37 7.27 7.57 13.64
N ALA A 38 8.27 6.69 13.69
CA ALA A 38 9.17 6.46 12.56
C ALA A 38 8.46 5.79 11.38
N VAL A 39 7.56 4.83 11.65
CA VAL A 39 6.70 4.25 10.61
C VAL A 39 5.76 5.29 10.01
N SER A 40 5.12 6.12 10.85
CA SER A 40 4.24 7.19 10.39
C SER A 40 4.95 8.17 9.45
N ALA A 41 6.16 8.60 9.81
CA ALA A 41 6.98 9.48 8.97
C ALA A 41 7.34 8.84 7.63
N ARG A 42 7.64 7.53 7.61
CA ARG A 42 7.92 6.80 6.37
C ARG A 42 6.68 6.69 5.47
N ILE A 43 5.52 6.36 6.04
CA ILE A 43 4.26 6.32 5.28
C ILE A 43 3.96 7.70 4.67
N ALA A 44 4.06 8.77 5.46
CA ALA A 44 3.85 10.13 4.98
C ALA A 44 4.84 10.52 3.85
N LYS A 45 6.10 10.07 3.93
CA LYS A 45 7.07 10.26 2.85
C LYS A 45 6.65 9.49 1.59
N LEU A 46 6.27 8.22 1.72
CA LEU A 46 5.82 7.40 0.59
C LEU A 46 4.57 7.96 -0.09
N GLU A 47 3.65 8.54 0.67
CA GLU A 47 2.48 9.26 0.13
C GLU A 47 2.89 10.54 -0.59
N LYS A 48 3.74 11.36 0.05
CA LYS A 48 4.25 12.62 -0.53
C LYS A 48 5.01 12.38 -1.84
N ASP A 49 5.80 11.32 -1.90
CA ASP A 49 6.60 10.95 -3.06
C ASP A 49 5.75 10.24 -4.14
N GLY A 50 4.45 10.05 -3.91
CA GLY A 50 3.52 9.43 -4.87
C GLY A 50 3.68 7.92 -5.01
N VAL A 51 4.46 7.28 -4.13
CA VAL A 51 4.60 5.82 -4.08
C VAL A 51 3.31 5.18 -3.58
N LEU A 52 2.76 5.71 -2.49
CA LEU A 52 1.42 5.37 -2.02
C LEU A 52 0.43 6.36 -2.64
N THR A 53 -0.28 5.92 -3.66
CA THR A 53 -1.20 6.77 -4.43
C THR A 53 -2.59 6.88 -3.81
N GLY A 54 -2.93 6.00 -2.88
CA GLY A 54 -4.19 6.05 -2.15
C GLY A 54 -4.55 4.73 -1.48
N TYR A 55 -5.66 4.76 -0.73
CA TYR A 55 -6.22 3.60 -0.03
C TYR A 55 -7.65 3.38 -0.50
N GLN A 56 -7.98 2.13 -0.82
CA GLN A 56 -9.27 1.78 -1.41
C GLN A 56 -9.88 0.53 -0.78
N ALA A 57 -11.21 0.46 -0.77
CA ALA A 57 -11.93 -0.74 -0.41
C ALA A 57 -11.93 -1.72 -1.59
N GLN A 58 -11.59 -2.97 -1.35
CA GLN A 58 -11.81 -4.04 -2.32
C GLN A 58 -13.25 -4.55 -2.19
N VAL A 59 -13.96 -4.60 -3.31
CA VAL A 59 -15.37 -4.98 -3.38
C VAL A 59 -15.53 -6.15 -4.33
N ALA A 60 -16.45 -7.06 -4.02
CA ALA A 60 -16.77 -8.18 -4.89
C ALA A 60 -17.52 -7.67 -6.15
N PRO A 61 -16.94 -7.75 -7.37
CA PRO A 61 -17.56 -7.20 -8.57
C PRO A 61 -18.96 -7.77 -8.84
N LEU A 62 -19.14 -9.08 -8.62
CA LEU A 62 -20.41 -9.77 -8.80
C LEU A 62 -21.52 -9.22 -7.88
N LYS A 63 -21.17 -8.76 -6.67
CA LYS A 63 -22.13 -8.15 -5.74
C LYS A 63 -22.54 -6.73 -6.15
N LEU A 64 -21.79 -6.12 -7.06
CA LEU A 64 -22.09 -4.83 -7.67
C LEU A 64 -22.74 -4.94 -9.05
N GLY A 65 -23.14 -6.15 -9.47
CA GLY A 65 -23.73 -6.39 -10.79
C GLY A 65 -22.72 -6.35 -11.95
N GLN A 66 -21.42 -6.35 -11.66
CA GLN A 66 -20.37 -6.43 -12.68
C GLN A 66 -20.17 -7.91 -13.06
N LEU A 67 -20.96 -8.35 -14.06
CA LEU A 67 -21.02 -9.77 -14.47
C LEU A 67 -19.92 -10.17 -15.44
N VAL A 68 -19.32 -9.21 -16.15
CA VAL A 68 -18.31 -9.47 -17.18
C VAL A 68 -17.02 -8.76 -16.80
N LYS A 69 -15.91 -9.51 -16.80
CA LYS A 69 -14.55 -8.98 -16.77
C LYS A 69 -13.84 -9.48 -18.02
N ALA A 70 -13.33 -8.56 -18.83
CA ALA A 70 -12.61 -8.88 -20.04
C ALA A 70 -11.25 -8.19 -20.04
N PHE A 71 -10.27 -8.82 -20.69
CA PHE A 71 -8.99 -8.22 -21.02
C PHE A 71 -8.96 -8.02 -22.52
N ILE A 72 -8.70 -6.80 -22.96
CA ILE A 72 -8.59 -6.45 -24.39
C ILE A 72 -7.14 -6.00 -24.58
N ASN A 73 -6.43 -6.67 -25.49
CA ASN A 73 -5.15 -6.18 -25.96
C ASN A 73 -5.40 -5.33 -27.22
N LEU A 74 -4.85 -4.13 -27.24
CA LEU A 74 -4.87 -3.24 -28.38
C LEU A 74 -3.42 -3.10 -28.83
N ASP A 75 -3.08 -3.74 -29.94
CA ASP A 75 -1.81 -3.57 -30.65
C ASP A 75 -1.81 -2.26 -31.46
#